data_AF-A0A3B9G621-F1
#
_entry.id   AF-A0A3B9G621-F1
#
_cell.length_a   1.000
_cell.length_b   1.000
_cell.length_c   1.000
_cell.angle_alpha   90.00
_cell.angle_beta   90.00
_cell.angle_gamma   90.00
#
_symmetry.space_group_name_H-M   'P 1'
#
loop_
_entity.id
_entity.type
_entity.pdbx_description
1 polymer ?
#
loop_
_entity_poly.entity_id
_entity_poly.type
_entity_poly.pdbx_seq_one_letter_code
_entity_poly.pdbx_strand_id
1 'polypeptide(L)'
;MSEYKTDIDIAREVSGEHINDIGAKLRIDQKDLVPFGHDKAKISWDAINGAQKNKDGKLILVTAVTPTPAGEGKTTTSVGLTDGLNKIGKQTTVCLREPSLGPCFGMKGGAAGGGYAQVIPMEDINLHFTGDFHAITSAHSLLSAMIDNHIYWGNSTKIDSRRVAFRRVVDMNDRSLRSITSSLGGPTNGYPREDGFDITV
;
A
#
# COMPACT_ATOMS: atom_id res chain seq x y z
N MET A 1 -9.58 33.70 -16.11
CA MET A 1 -8.72 32.71 -15.43
C MET A 1 -9.29 31.35 -15.76
N SER A 2 -8.52 30.45 -16.37
CA SER A 2 -9.02 29.11 -16.70
C SER A 2 -9.34 28.37 -15.39
N GLU A 3 -10.58 27.94 -15.25
CA GLU A 3 -11.11 27.25 -14.08
C GLU A 3 -10.60 25.80 -14.11
N TYR A 4 -9.46 25.54 -13.46
CA TYR A 4 -8.94 24.18 -13.33
C TYR A 4 -9.72 23.45 -12.24
N LYS A 5 -10.32 22.31 -12.58
CA LYS A 5 -10.93 21.41 -11.59
C LYS A 5 -9.85 20.83 -10.69
N THR A 6 -10.19 20.59 -9.42
CA THR A 6 -9.29 19.90 -8.50
C THR A 6 -9.19 18.42 -8.88
N ASP A 7 -8.12 17.74 -8.45
CA ASP A 7 -7.94 16.31 -8.74
C ASP A 7 -9.12 15.46 -8.24
N ILE A 8 -9.67 15.80 -7.06
CA ILE A 8 -10.81 15.08 -6.50
C ILE A 8 -12.10 15.34 -7.27
N ASP A 9 -12.30 16.55 -7.82
CA ASP A 9 -13.46 16.84 -8.66
C ASP A 9 -13.40 16.02 -9.95
N ILE A 10 -12.22 15.94 -10.57
CA ILE A 10 -11.99 15.10 -11.76
C ILE A 10 -12.28 13.63 -11.43
N ALA A 11 -11.78 13.12 -10.29
CA ALA A 11 -11.99 11.73 -9.89
C ALA A 11 -13.48 11.39 -9.65
N ARG A 12 -14.26 12.33 -9.09
CA ARG A 12 -15.69 12.13 -8.78
C ARG A 12 -16.60 12.23 -10.00
N GLU A 13 -16.19 12.94 -11.04
CA GLU A 13 -16.96 13.05 -12.29
C GLU A 13 -16.88 11.78 -13.15
N VAL A 14 -15.87 10.93 -12.94
CA VAL A 14 -15.67 9.72 -13.73
C VAL A 14 -16.47 8.56 -13.14
N SER A 15 -17.37 7.99 -13.96
CA SER A 15 -17.94 6.67 -13.69
C SER A 15 -16.98 5.60 -14.20
N GLY A 16 -16.26 4.94 -13.29
CA GLY A 16 -15.36 3.85 -13.61
C GLY A 16 -16.09 2.65 -14.24
N GLU A 17 -15.39 1.89 -15.08
CA GLU A 17 -15.89 0.61 -15.58
C GLU A 17 -15.90 -0.44 -14.46
N HIS A 18 -16.77 -1.45 -14.57
CA HIS A 18 -16.79 -2.54 -13.61
C HIS A 18 -15.45 -3.30 -13.67
N ILE A 19 -14.93 -3.73 -12.52
CA ILE A 19 -13.60 -4.37 -12.43
C ILE A 19 -13.51 -5.64 -13.27
N ASN A 20 -14.63 -6.34 -13.47
CA ASN A 20 -14.72 -7.48 -14.38
C ASN A 20 -14.46 -7.10 -15.85
N ASP A 21 -14.94 -5.93 -16.29
CA ASP A 21 -14.70 -5.43 -17.65
C ASP A 21 -13.22 -5.05 -17.82
N ILE A 22 -12.62 -4.45 -16.78
CA ILE A 22 -11.19 -4.18 -16.73
C ILE A 22 -10.37 -5.49 -16.77
N GLY A 23 -10.78 -6.50 -15.99
CA GLY A 23 -10.14 -7.82 -15.99
C GLY A 23 -10.22 -8.51 -17.35
N ALA A 24 -11.35 -8.40 -18.05
CA ALA A 24 -11.52 -8.94 -19.40
C ALA A 24 -10.53 -8.30 -20.41
N LYS A 25 -10.28 -6.98 -20.31
CA LYS A 25 -9.26 -6.29 -21.11
C LYS A 25 -7.84 -6.84 -20.86
N LEU A 26 -7.59 -7.33 -19.65
CA LEU A 26 -6.33 -7.97 -19.26
C LEU A 26 -6.31 -9.49 -19.48
N ARG A 27 -7.40 -10.06 -20.04
CA ARG A 27 -7.57 -11.50 -20.25
C ARG A 27 -7.51 -12.30 -18.94
N ILE A 28 -8.07 -11.74 -17.88
CA ILE A 28 -8.26 -12.41 -16.59
C ILE A 28 -9.71 -12.90 -16.52
N ASP A 29 -9.91 -14.19 -16.27
CA ASP A 29 -11.24 -14.75 -16.13
C ASP A 29 -11.94 -14.17 -14.89
N GLN A 30 -13.25 -13.95 -14.97
CA GLN A 30 -14.03 -13.39 -13.87
C GLN A 30 -13.93 -14.21 -12.57
N LYS A 31 -13.83 -15.54 -12.69
CA LYS A 31 -13.66 -16.47 -11.54
C LYS A 31 -12.36 -16.23 -10.76
N ASP A 32 -11.36 -15.64 -11.42
CA ASP A 32 -10.04 -15.37 -10.86
C ASP A 32 -9.93 -13.96 -10.26
N LEU A 33 -10.99 -13.16 -10.38
CA LEU A 33 -11.14 -11.90 -9.68
C LEU A 33 -11.91 -12.13 -8.39
N VAL A 34 -11.33 -11.72 -7.27
CA VAL A 34 -11.97 -11.66 -5.95
C VAL A 34 -12.40 -10.21 -5.71
N PRO A 35 -13.67 -9.83 -5.95
CA PRO A 35 -14.08 -8.43 -5.96
C PRO A 35 -14.14 -7.81 -4.57
N PHE A 36 -13.78 -6.53 -4.51
CA PHE A 36 -13.95 -5.64 -3.35
C PHE A 36 -14.85 -4.48 -3.78
N GLY A 37 -16.16 -4.74 -3.80
CA GLY A 37 -17.12 -3.87 -4.47
C GLY A 37 -17.13 -4.12 -5.99
N HIS A 38 -17.38 -3.07 -6.76
CA HIS A 38 -17.58 -3.15 -8.22
C HIS A 38 -16.37 -2.68 -9.05
N ASP A 39 -15.41 -2.03 -8.42
CA ASP A 39 -14.34 -1.24 -9.04
C ASP A 39 -12.93 -1.67 -8.59
N LYS A 40 -12.83 -2.67 -7.70
CA LYS A 40 -11.58 -3.23 -7.18
C LYS A 40 -11.68 -4.75 -7.09
N ALA A 41 -10.56 -5.44 -7.27
CA ALA A 41 -10.48 -6.87 -7.07
C ALA A 41 -9.04 -7.29 -6.73
N LYS A 42 -8.91 -8.38 -5.98
CA LYS A 42 -7.65 -9.15 -5.92
C LYS A 42 -7.66 -10.19 -7.03
N ILE A 43 -6.47 -10.51 -7.54
CA ILE A 43 -6.28 -11.58 -8.54
C ILE A 43 -5.92 -12.87 -7.81
N SER A 44 -6.56 -13.97 -8.18
CA SER A 44 -6.31 -15.29 -7.59
C SER A 44 -4.85 -15.74 -7.80
N TRP A 45 -4.31 -16.51 -6.86
CA TRP A 45 -3.00 -17.13 -7.02
C TRP A 45 -2.93 -18.07 -8.22
N ASP A 46 -4.02 -18.76 -8.54
CA ASP A 46 -4.09 -19.67 -9.69
C ASP A 46 -3.90 -18.92 -11.01
N ALA A 47 -4.53 -17.75 -11.16
CA ALA A 47 -4.32 -16.90 -12.34
C ALA A 47 -2.89 -16.36 -12.41
N ILE A 48 -2.32 -15.92 -11.29
CA ILE A 48 -0.93 -15.44 -11.23
C ILE A 48 0.05 -16.56 -11.63
N ASN A 49 -0.10 -17.74 -11.05
CA ASN A 49 0.74 -18.90 -11.33
C ASN A 49 0.57 -19.40 -12.78
N GLY A 50 -0.65 -19.33 -13.31
CA GLY A 50 -0.93 -19.61 -14.72
C GLY A 50 -0.21 -18.63 -15.65
N ALA A 51 -0.26 -17.34 -15.32
CA ALA A 51 0.35 -16.27 -16.12
C ALA A 51 1.88 -16.35 -16.19
N GLN A 52 2.55 -16.92 -15.18
CA GLN A 52 4.01 -17.13 -15.20
C GLN A 52 4.51 -18.04 -16.33
N LYS A 53 3.62 -18.80 -16.97
CA LYS A 53 3.95 -19.64 -18.14
C LYS A 53 4.00 -18.84 -19.45
N ASN A 54 3.46 -17.62 -19.46
CA ASN A 54 3.46 -16.76 -20.61
C ASN A 54 4.84 -16.12 -20.82
N LYS A 55 5.10 -15.68 -22.05
CA LYS A 55 6.29 -14.87 -22.33
C LYS A 55 6.13 -13.47 -21.73
N ASP A 56 7.18 -13.00 -21.06
CA ASP A 56 7.21 -11.64 -20.52
C ASP A 56 6.98 -10.56 -21.59
N GLY A 57 6.23 -9.54 -21.19
CA GLY A 57 6.02 -8.32 -21.96
C GLY A 57 7.25 -7.41 -21.95
N LYS A 58 7.06 -6.15 -22.38
CA LYS A 58 8.09 -5.12 -22.25
C LYS A 58 7.94 -4.42 -20.90
N LEU A 59 9.03 -4.34 -20.15
CA LEU A 59 9.09 -3.59 -18.90
C LEU A 59 9.57 -2.16 -19.16
N ILE A 60 8.77 -1.18 -18.77
CA ILE A 60 9.11 0.24 -18.86
C ILE A 60 9.15 0.81 -17.44
N LEU A 61 10.34 1.19 -16.98
CA LEU A 61 10.52 1.82 -15.68
C LEU A 61 10.43 3.33 -15.82
N VAL A 62 9.52 3.96 -15.07
CA VAL A 62 9.42 5.42 -14.97
C VAL A 62 10.18 5.89 -13.72
N THR A 63 11.19 6.72 -13.94
CA THR A 63 11.98 7.36 -12.87
C THR A 63 11.91 8.89 -12.98
N ALA A 64 12.43 9.58 -11.98
CA ALA A 64 12.52 11.03 -11.95
C ALA A 64 13.90 11.48 -11.45
N VAL A 65 14.19 12.76 -11.64
CA VAL A 65 15.35 13.43 -11.02
C VAL A 65 15.18 13.49 -9.49
N THR A 66 16.21 13.97 -8.80
CA THR A 66 16.15 14.23 -7.35
C THR A 66 14.92 15.09 -7.01
N PRO A 67 14.08 14.68 -6.04
CA PRO A 67 12.87 15.42 -5.69
C PRO A 67 13.15 16.85 -5.25
N THR A 68 12.30 17.76 -5.70
CA THR A 68 12.32 19.19 -5.39
C THR A 68 10.95 19.63 -4.85
N PRO A 69 10.85 20.76 -4.13
CA PRO A 69 9.57 21.27 -3.65
C PRO A 69 8.55 21.58 -4.78
N ALA A 70 9.00 21.73 -6.02
CA ALA A 70 8.13 21.99 -7.17
C ALA A 70 7.32 20.75 -7.60
N GLY A 71 7.80 19.54 -7.29
CA GLY A 71 7.18 18.28 -7.67
C GLY A 71 7.47 17.89 -9.13
N GLU A 72 7.72 16.60 -9.35
CA GLU A 72 8.20 16.08 -10.64
C GLU A 72 7.11 15.36 -11.45
N GLY A 73 5.93 15.13 -10.85
CA GLY A 73 4.81 14.49 -11.54
C GLY A 73 5.06 13.03 -11.96
N LYS A 74 5.95 12.30 -11.29
CA LYS A 74 6.36 10.93 -11.68
C LYS A 74 5.18 9.97 -11.85
N THR A 75 4.26 9.93 -10.89
CA THR A 75 3.09 9.04 -10.95
C THR A 75 2.13 9.47 -12.06
N THR A 76 1.87 10.77 -12.19
CA THR A 76 1.06 11.36 -13.27
C THR A 76 1.60 10.95 -14.64
N THR A 77 2.91 11.04 -14.85
CA THR A 77 3.56 10.59 -16.09
C THR A 77 3.44 9.08 -16.30
N SER A 78 3.49 8.27 -15.24
CA SER A 78 3.35 6.81 -15.35
C SER A 78 1.96 6.39 -15.80
N VAL A 79 0.92 7.04 -15.25
CA VAL A 79 -0.48 6.83 -15.66
C VAL A 79 -0.70 7.35 -17.08
N GLY A 80 -0.31 8.59 -17.37
CA GLY A 80 -0.50 9.20 -18.69
C GLY A 80 0.26 8.48 -19.82
N LEU A 81 1.45 7.94 -19.54
CA LEU A 81 2.17 7.07 -20.49
C LEU A 81 1.38 5.79 -20.79
N THR A 82 0.78 5.19 -19.76
CA THR A 82 -0.04 3.99 -19.90
C THR A 82 -1.30 4.26 -20.73
N ASP A 83 -1.97 5.38 -20.48
CA ASP A 83 -3.13 5.81 -21.28
C ASP A 83 -2.73 6.07 -22.73
N GLY A 84 -1.61 6.76 -22.96
CA GLY A 84 -1.07 7.03 -24.29
C GLY A 84 -0.74 5.76 -25.07
N LEU A 85 -0.13 4.77 -24.41
CA LEU A 85 0.19 3.47 -25.03
C LEU A 85 -1.08 2.70 -25.42
N ASN A 86 -2.09 2.68 -24.54
CA ASN A 86 -3.37 2.06 -24.87
C ASN A 86 -4.10 2.80 -26.02
N LYS A 87 -4.02 4.14 -26.06
CA LYS A 87 -4.60 4.96 -27.14
C LYS A 87 -4.01 4.67 -28.52
N ILE A 88 -2.74 4.25 -28.59
CA ILE A 88 -2.09 3.83 -29.85
C ILE A 88 -2.17 2.31 -30.10
N GLY A 89 -3.04 1.60 -29.36
CA GLY A 89 -3.32 0.18 -29.57
C GLY A 89 -2.30 -0.78 -28.97
N LYS A 90 -1.52 -0.35 -27.96
CA LYS A 90 -0.64 -1.25 -27.19
C LYS A 90 -1.33 -1.63 -25.89
N GLN A 91 -1.61 -2.92 -25.68
CA GLN A 91 -2.10 -3.41 -24.39
C GLN A 91 -1.05 -3.13 -23.31
N THR A 92 -1.36 -2.24 -22.36
CA THR A 92 -0.41 -1.81 -21.32
C THR A 92 -1.11 -1.61 -19.99
N THR A 93 -0.43 -1.94 -18.89
CA THR A 93 -0.92 -1.80 -17.52
C THR A 93 0.12 -1.06 -16.69
N VAL A 94 -0.32 -0.15 -15.83
CA VAL A 94 0.54 0.53 -14.86
C VAL A 94 0.55 -0.25 -13.55
N CYS A 95 1.73 -0.45 -12.96
CA CYS A 95 1.88 -1.00 -11.62
C CYS A 95 2.38 0.10 -10.68
N LEU A 96 1.61 0.39 -9.63
CA LEU A 96 1.90 1.45 -8.65
C LEU A 96 1.96 0.86 -7.23
N ARG A 97 2.46 1.66 -6.29
CA ARG A 97 2.48 1.31 -4.87
C ARG A 97 1.22 1.84 -4.20
N GLU A 98 0.67 1.07 -3.26
CA GLU A 98 -0.34 1.54 -2.32
C GLU A 98 0.26 2.62 -1.40
N PRO A 99 -0.39 3.78 -1.23
CA PRO A 99 0.05 4.78 -0.26
C PRO A 99 -0.28 4.37 1.17
N SER A 100 0.57 4.75 2.11
CA SER A 100 0.29 4.63 3.55
C SER A 100 -0.87 5.54 3.95
N LEU A 101 -1.70 5.06 4.89
CA LEU A 101 -2.87 5.78 5.40
C LEU A 101 -2.47 7.01 6.23
N GLY A 102 -1.42 6.89 7.04
CA GLY A 102 -0.99 7.95 7.97
C GLY A 102 -0.78 9.32 7.31
N PRO A 103 -0.01 9.43 6.20
CA PRO A 103 0.20 10.67 5.45
C PRO A 103 -1.06 11.38 4.96
N CYS A 104 -2.15 10.65 4.67
CA CYS A 104 -3.43 11.20 4.22
C CYS A 104 -4.07 12.12 5.25
N PHE A 105 -3.81 11.87 6.55
CA PHE A 105 -4.26 12.71 7.66
C PHE A 105 -3.19 13.71 8.13
N GLY A 106 -2.08 13.80 7.40
CA GLY A 106 -0.99 14.75 7.64
C GLY A 106 -0.92 15.82 6.55
N MET A 107 0.13 15.76 5.71
CA MET A 107 0.39 16.76 4.67
C MET A 107 0.21 16.25 3.23
N LYS A 108 -0.02 14.94 3.00
CA LYS A 108 -0.03 14.35 1.65
C LYS A 108 -1.28 13.51 1.41
N GLY A 109 -2.19 14.00 0.56
CA GLY A 109 -3.49 13.37 0.32
C GLY A 109 -3.67 12.62 -1.01
N GLY A 110 -2.69 12.59 -1.93
CA GLY A 110 -2.89 11.98 -3.24
C GLY A 110 -1.63 11.34 -3.80
N ALA A 111 -1.63 10.01 -3.92
CA ALA A 111 -0.49 9.25 -4.45
C ALA A 111 -0.74 8.58 -5.81
N ALA A 112 -1.97 8.66 -6.31
CA ALA A 112 -2.45 7.92 -7.49
C ALA A 112 -2.46 8.73 -8.80
N GLY A 113 -1.55 9.69 -8.96
CA GLY A 113 -1.46 10.56 -10.15
C GLY A 113 -2.01 11.96 -9.90
N GLY A 114 -2.43 12.65 -10.96
CA GLY A 114 -2.98 14.01 -10.88
C GLY A 114 -3.56 14.49 -12.22
N GLY A 115 -4.44 15.48 -12.18
CA GLY A 115 -5.17 15.99 -13.35
C GLY A 115 -6.02 14.90 -14.00
N TYR A 116 -5.93 14.73 -15.32
CA TYR A 116 -6.67 13.68 -16.04
C TYR A 116 -5.93 12.32 -16.10
N ALA A 117 -4.76 12.21 -15.46
CA ALA A 117 -3.98 10.98 -15.39
C ALA A 117 -3.95 10.48 -13.94
N GLN A 118 -5.03 9.83 -13.53
CA GLN A 118 -5.26 9.32 -12.18
C GLN A 118 -5.65 7.84 -12.21
N VAL A 119 -5.37 7.13 -11.11
CA VAL A 119 -5.99 5.83 -10.82
C VAL A 119 -7.15 6.05 -9.84
N ILE A 120 -8.30 5.46 -10.16
CA ILE A 120 -9.53 5.52 -9.36
C ILE A 120 -9.93 4.11 -8.88
N PRO A 121 -10.69 3.97 -7.77
CA PRO A 121 -11.21 5.02 -6.88
C PRO A 121 -10.13 5.60 -5.93
N MET A 122 -9.87 6.91 -6.03
CA MET A 122 -8.80 7.57 -5.27
C MET A 122 -9.01 7.54 -3.76
N GLU A 123 -10.26 7.71 -3.30
CA GLU A 123 -10.60 7.73 -1.87
C GLU A 123 -10.29 6.38 -1.21
N ASP A 124 -10.66 5.28 -1.86
CA ASP A 124 -10.38 3.95 -1.33
C ASP A 124 -8.90 3.62 -1.34
N ILE A 125 -8.18 3.98 -2.42
CA ILE A 125 -6.72 3.76 -2.55
C ILE A 125 -5.96 4.47 -1.43
N ASN A 126 -6.40 5.66 -1.02
CA ASN A 126 -5.74 6.45 0.02
C ASN A 126 -6.11 6.05 1.45
N LEU A 127 -7.10 5.17 1.64
CA LEU A 127 -7.58 4.77 2.96
C LEU A 127 -7.27 3.30 3.25
N HIS A 128 -8.28 2.45 3.29
CA HIS A 128 -8.11 1.04 3.66
C HIS A 128 -7.89 0.13 2.45
N PHE A 129 -8.15 0.64 1.26
CA PHE A 129 -8.11 -0.06 -0.02
C PHE A 129 -8.64 -1.50 0.07
N THR A 130 -7.78 -2.50 -0.07
CA THR A 130 -8.15 -3.93 0.05
C THR A 130 -7.65 -4.58 1.33
N GLY A 131 -7.14 -3.79 2.28
CA GLY A 131 -6.72 -4.20 3.61
C GLY A 131 -5.30 -4.75 3.71
N ASP A 132 -4.45 -4.54 2.69
CA ASP A 132 -3.10 -5.14 2.64
C ASP A 132 -2.21 -4.63 3.78
N PHE A 133 -2.23 -3.32 4.05
CA PHE A 133 -1.43 -2.76 5.15
C PHE A 133 -1.96 -3.18 6.53
N HIS A 134 -3.25 -3.45 6.67
CA HIS A 134 -3.80 -4.05 7.90
C HIS A 134 -3.28 -5.46 8.11
N ALA A 135 -3.19 -6.26 7.04
CA ALA A 135 -2.63 -7.61 7.10
C ALA A 135 -1.12 -7.59 7.45
N ILE A 136 -0.34 -6.68 6.85
CA ILE A 136 1.09 -6.49 7.18
C ILE A 136 1.24 -6.07 8.65
N THR A 137 0.47 -5.07 9.10
CA THR A 137 0.48 -4.58 10.48
C THR A 137 0.15 -5.70 11.47
N SER A 138 -0.84 -6.54 11.15
CA SER A 138 -1.26 -7.66 11.98
C SER A 138 -0.18 -8.74 12.08
N ALA A 139 0.42 -9.12 10.96
CA ALA A 139 1.51 -10.11 10.94
C ALA A 139 2.74 -9.61 11.71
N HIS A 140 3.12 -8.36 11.53
CA HIS A 140 4.24 -7.73 12.24
C HIS A 140 3.98 -7.64 13.74
N SER A 141 2.77 -7.22 14.12
CA SER A 141 2.33 -7.15 15.51
C SER A 141 2.31 -8.53 16.18
N LEU A 142 1.83 -9.56 15.46
CA LEU A 142 1.85 -10.94 15.95
C LEU A 142 3.29 -11.39 16.30
N LEU A 143 4.26 -11.15 15.42
CA LEU A 143 5.65 -11.53 15.70
C LEU A 143 6.21 -10.79 16.93
N SER A 144 5.95 -9.48 17.05
CA SER A 144 6.37 -8.72 18.24
C SER A 144 5.74 -9.25 19.53
N ALA A 145 4.45 -9.63 19.50
CA ALA A 145 3.75 -10.23 20.62
C ALA A 145 4.33 -11.62 20.98
N MET A 146 4.67 -12.42 19.97
CA MET A 146 5.29 -13.74 20.18
C MET A 146 6.68 -13.64 20.83
N ILE A 147 7.48 -12.63 20.45
CA ILE A 147 8.80 -12.38 21.06
C ILE A 147 8.63 -12.09 22.57
N ASP A 148 7.77 -11.14 22.92
CA ASP A 148 7.56 -10.76 24.32
C ASP A 148 6.93 -11.92 25.13
N ASN A 149 6.00 -12.68 24.52
CA ASN A 149 5.42 -13.86 25.14
C ASN A 149 6.45 -14.98 25.38
N HIS A 150 7.37 -15.20 24.44
CA HIS A 150 8.45 -16.18 24.59
C HIS A 150 9.41 -15.80 25.70
N ILE A 151 9.76 -14.51 25.81
CA ILE A 151 10.58 -13.99 26.91
C ILE A 151 9.84 -14.21 28.25
N TYR A 152 8.54 -13.94 28.29
CA TYR A 152 7.70 -14.08 29.47
C TYR A 152 7.64 -15.52 30.01
N TRP A 153 7.39 -16.52 29.15
CA TRP A 153 7.16 -17.91 29.56
C TRP A 153 8.41 -18.76 29.83
N GLY A 154 9.60 -18.15 29.86
CA GLY A 154 10.82 -18.84 30.28
C GLY A 154 12.02 -18.65 29.36
N ASN A 155 11.86 -17.94 28.24
CA ASN A 155 12.96 -17.45 27.41
C ASN A 155 14.03 -18.52 27.11
N SER A 156 13.62 -19.69 26.63
CA SER A 156 14.51 -20.86 26.48
C SER A 156 15.70 -20.60 25.55
N THR A 157 15.54 -19.67 24.60
CA THR A 157 16.57 -19.22 23.66
C THR A 157 17.46 -18.09 24.20
N LYS A 158 17.22 -17.64 25.44
CA LYS A 158 18.00 -16.61 26.16
C LYS A 158 18.10 -15.29 25.38
N ILE A 159 16.98 -14.81 24.84
CA ILE A 159 16.88 -13.50 24.21
C ILE A 159 17.18 -12.42 25.25
N ASP A 160 18.17 -11.58 24.98
CA ASP A 160 18.43 -10.36 25.75
C ASP A 160 17.40 -9.30 25.32
N SER A 161 16.47 -8.95 26.22
CA SER A 161 15.37 -8.01 25.93
C SER A 161 15.85 -6.63 25.49
N ARG A 162 17.08 -6.24 25.86
CA ARG A 162 17.70 -4.95 25.48
C ARG A 162 18.26 -4.96 24.06
N ARG A 163 18.35 -6.12 23.43
CA ARG A 163 18.92 -6.33 22.10
C ARG A 163 17.88 -6.78 21.07
N VAL A 164 16.60 -6.74 21.42
CA VAL A 164 15.51 -7.00 20.48
C VAL A 164 15.45 -5.86 19.48
N ALA A 165 15.89 -6.13 18.25
CA ALA A 165 15.85 -5.15 17.16
C ALA A 165 14.46 -5.05 16.51
N PHE A 166 13.61 -6.06 16.70
CA PHE A 166 12.29 -6.12 16.09
C PHE A 166 11.30 -5.24 16.86
N ARG A 167 11.01 -4.06 16.28
CA ARG A 167 10.06 -3.06 16.78
C ARG A 167 8.62 -3.41 16.41
N ARG A 168 7.66 -2.61 16.87
CA ARG A 168 6.25 -2.70 16.47
C ARG A 168 5.96 -1.76 15.29
N VAL A 169 4.78 -1.87 14.68
CA VAL A 169 4.37 -0.95 13.60
C VAL A 169 2.93 -0.49 13.75
N VAL A 170 2.64 0.70 13.22
CA VAL A 170 1.29 1.23 13.07
C VAL A 170 1.25 2.14 11.84
N ASP A 171 0.20 2.06 11.03
CA ASP A 171 0.07 2.91 9.83
C ASP A 171 -0.50 4.30 10.16
N MET A 172 0.15 4.99 11.09
CA MET A 172 -0.21 6.33 11.58
C MET A 172 1.02 7.19 11.76
N ASN A 173 0.90 8.48 11.50
CA ASN A 173 1.96 9.46 11.76
C ASN A 173 2.04 9.81 13.25
N ASP A 174 2.45 8.86 14.09
CA ASP A 174 2.55 9.04 15.54
C ASP A 174 4.00 9.13 16.01
N ARG A 175 4.46 10.37 16.28
CA ARG A 175 5.82 10.62 16.78
C ARG A 175 6.01 10.16 18.23
N SER A 176 4.94 10.02 19.02
CA SER A 176 5.03 9.68 20.44
C SER A 176 5.47 8.24 20.66
N LEU A 177 5.25 7.38 19.66
CA LEU A 177 5.58 5.95 19.72
C LEU A 177 7.00 5.62 19.27
N ARG A 178 7.81 6.61 18.87
CA ARG A 178 9.19 6.37 18.38
C ARG A 178 10.09 5.69 19.42
N SER A 179 9.90 6.01 20.69
CA SER A 179 10.65 5.45 21.81
C SER A 179 9.73 5.31 23.01
N ILE A 180 9.51 4.08 23.45
CA ILE A 180 8.62 3.75 24.57
C ILE A 180 9.30 2.77 25.52
N THR A 181 8.71 2.61 26.71
CA THR A 181 8.99 1.46 27.58
C THR A 181 7.74 0.58 27.61
N SER A 182 7.90 -0.70 27.26
CA SER A 182 6.81 -1.68 27.22
C SER A 182 6.79 -2.57 28.47
N SER A 183 5.71 -3.34 28.64
CA SER A 183 5.60 -4.41 29.64
C SER A 183 5.77 -3.96 31.11
N LEU A 184 5.18 -2.81 31.45
CA LEU A 184 5.16 -2.25 32.81
C LEU A 184 3.96 -2.76 33.62
N GLY A 185 3.96 -2.53 34.94
CA GLY A 185 2.80 -2.81 35.80
C GLY A 185 2.83 -4.14 36.56
N GLY A 186 4.01 -4.73 36.74
CA GLY A 186 4.22 -5.87 37.63
C GLY A 186 4.38 -7.22 36.91
N PRO A 187 4.57 -8.32 37.67
CA PRO A 187 5.03 -9.60 37.14
C PRO A 187 4.11 -10.26 36.11
N THR A 188 2.81 -9.93 36.08
CA THR A 188 1.84 -10.51 35.13
C THR A 188 1.85 -9.83 33.76
N ASN A 189 2.58 -8.71 33.61
CA ASN A 189 2.50 -7.85 32.42
C ASN A 189 3.74 -7.93 31.52
N GLY A 190 4.61 -8.92 31.75
CA GLY A 190 5.85 -9.11 30.99
C GLY A 190 7.10 -8.57 31.68
N TYR A 191 8.18 -8.49 30.92
CA TYR A 191 9.47 -7.94 31.37
C TYR A 191 9.71 -6.58 30.74
N PRO A 192 9.91 -5.51 31.54
CA PRO A 192 10.15 -4.18 31.01
C PRO A 192 11.30 -4.10 30.02
N ARG A 193 11.09 -3.44 28.88
CA ARG A 193 12.15 -3.15 27.89
C ARG A 193 11.86 -1.87 27.11
N GLU A 194 12.92 -1.25 26.63
CA GLU A 194 12.84 -0.21 25.61
C GLU A 194 12.31 -0.80 24.29
N ASP A 195 11.44 -0.06 23.63
CA ASP A 195 10.82 -0.44 22.37
C ASP A 195 10.43 0.79 21.54
N GLY A 196 9.81 0.58 20.40
CA GLY A 196 9.14 1.64 19.67
C GLY A 196 8.33 1.13 18.50
N PHE A 197 7.70 2.07 17.81
CA PHE A 197 6.92 1.82 16.61
C PHE A 197 7.57 2.50 15.41
N ASP A 198 7.49 1.83 14.27
CA ASP A 198 7.73 2.40 12.95
C ASP A 198 6.40 2.47 12.17
N ILE A 199 6.39 3.19 11.06
CA ILE A 199 5.22 3.15 10.16
C ILE A 199 5.20 1.79 9.45
N THR A 200 4.01 1.29 9.08
CA THR A 200 3.86 -0.06 8.51
C THR A 200 4.62 -0.28 7.18
N VAL A 201 4.93 0.79 6.44
CA VAL A 201 5.53 0.75 5.09
C VAL A 201 7.03 1.02 5.03
#